data_AF-A0A8X8KC71-F1
#
_entry.id   AF-A0A8X8KC71-F1
#
_cell.length_a   1.000
_cell.length_b   1.000
_cell.length_c   1.000
_cell.angle_alpha   90.00
_cell.angle_beta   90.00
_cell.angle_gamma   90.00
#
_symmetry.space_group_name_H-M   'P 1'
#
loop_
_entity.id
_entity.type
_entity.pdbx_description
1 polymer ?
#
loop_
_entity_poly.entity_id
_entity_poly.type
_entity_poly.pdbx_seq_one_letter_code
_entity_poly.pdbx_strand_id
1 'polypeptide(L)'
;MEEQISIAASVELLESFGTNLKFPHSSGINGSKHDHMRELRTQHQGRPYRTLYAFDPRRTAILLLAGDKTGEDRWYDVNVPIADKLYDEHLNLLKKEGLI
;
A
#
# COMPACT_ATOMS: atom_id res chain seq x y z
N MET A 1 -2.05 -8.59 -18.18
CA MET A 1 -2.34 -9.89 -17.53
C MET A 1 -1.12 -10.39 -16.75
N GLU A 2 0.09 -10.36 -17.30
CA GLU A 2 1.31 -10.78 -16.55
C GLU A 2 1.71 -9.85 -15.40
N GLU A 3 1.50 -8.53 -15.53
CA GLU A 3 1.76 -7.57 -14.44
C GLU A 3 0.92 -7.87 -13.19
N GLN A 4 -0.34 -8.29 -13.37
CA GLN A 4 -1.24 -8.64 -12.28
C GLN A 4 -0.74 -9.85 -11.51
N ILE A 5 -0.07 -10.80 -12.17
CA ILE A 5 0.57 -11.95 -11.51
C ILE A 5 1.72 -11.47 -10.62
N SER A 6 2.53 -10.54 -11.11
CA SER A 6 3.65 -10.00 -10.31
C SER A 6 3.15 -9.20 -9.10
N ILE A 7 2.07 -8.45 -9.26
CA ILE A 7 1.42 -7.72 -8.17
C ILE A 7 0.79 -8.71 -7.18
N ALA A 8 0.05 -9.72 -7.65
CA ALA A 8 -0.57 -10.75 -6.81
C ALA A 8 0.47 -11.48 -5.96
N ALA A 9 1.59 -11.90 -6.55
CA ALA A 9 2.69 -12.51 -5.79
C ALA A 9 3.25 -11.59 -4.69
N SER A 10 3.26 -10.27 -4.92
CA SER A 10 3.68 -9.30 -3.90
C SER A 10 2.66 -9.17 -2.77
N VAL A 11 1.37 -9.31 -3.07
CA VAL A 11 0.28 -9.34 -2.09
C VAL A 11 0.31 -10.64 -1.27
N GLU A 12 0.58 -11.79 -1.90
CA GLU A 12 0.75 -13.08 -1.21
C GLU A 12 1.92 -13.03 -0.20
N LEU A 13 3.01 -12.34 -0.55
CA LEU A 13 4.10 -12.07 0.40
C LEU A 13 3.62 -11.20 1.57
N LEU A 14 2.78 -10.19 1.32
CA LEU A 14 2.23 -9.37 2.39
C LEU A 14 1.31 -10.19 3.31
N GLU A 15 0.49 -11.07 2.75
CA GLU A 15 -0.36 -11.98 3.53
C GLU A 15 0.49 -12.93 4.39
N SER A 16 1.53 -13.53 3.82
CA SER A 16 2.37 -14.52 4.50
C SER A 16 3.23 -13.93 5.62
N PHE A 17 3.77 -12.72 5.41
CA PHE A 17 4.71 -12.09 6.34
C PHE A 17 4.09 -10.99 7.20
N GLY A 18 2.95 -10.43 6.81
CA GLY A 18 2.29 -9.34 7.50
C GLY A 18 3.23 -8.16 7.76
N THR A 19 3.25 -7.69 9.01
CA THR A 19 4.11 -6.58 9.45
C THR A 19 5.61 -6.90 9.37
N ASN A 20 5.98 -8.18 9.26
CA ASN A 20 7.38 -8.61 9.11
C ASN A 20 7.87 -8.54 7.66
N LEU A 21 7.02 -8.19 6.68
CA LEU A 21 7.48 -7.94 5.32
C LEU A 21 8.35 -6.67 5.31
N LYS A 22 9.62 -6.84 4.93
CA LYS A 22 10.64 -5.78 4.96
C LYS A 22 11.10 -5.41 3.55
N PHE A 23 12.01 -4.44 3.49
CA PHE A 23 12.75 -4.13 2.28
C PHE A 23 13.45 -5.39 1.74
N PRO A 24 13.48 -5.64 0.42
CA PRO A 24 13.09 -4.75 -0.67
C PRO A 24 11.61 -4.76 -1.06
N HIS A 25 10.80 -5.67 -0.52
CA HIS A 25 9.40 -5.88 -0.93
C HIS A 25 8.43 -4.87 -0.33
N SER A 26 8.74 -4.37 0.87
CA SER A 26 7.95 -3.36 1.57
C SER A 26 8.84 -2.27 2.16
N SER A 27 8.40 -1.02 2.10
CA SER A 27 9.03 0.09 2.80
C SER A 27 7.99 1.05 3.37
N GLY A 28 8.40 1.86 4.34
CA GLY A 28 7.58 2.97 4.83
C GLY A 28 7.43 4.06 3.78
N ILE A 29 6.36 4.85 3.90
CA ILE A 29 6.07 6.01 3.06
C ILE A 29 6.33 7.29 3.84
N ASN A 30 7.22 8.12 3.31
CA ASN A 30 7.45 9.45 3.86
C ASN A 30 6.36 10.41 3.38
N GLY A 31 6.01 11.39 4.22
CA GLY A 31 5.05 12.44 3.87
C GLY A 31 3.58 12.05 3.99
N SER A 32 3.27 10.80 4.34
CA SER A 32 1.91 10.41 4.75
C SER A 32 1.57 11.01 6.11
N LYS A 33 0.30 11.37 6.31
CA LYS A 33 -0.22 11.72 7.64
C LYS A 33 -0.30 10.52 8.59
N HIS A 34 -0.22 9.30 8.07
CA HIS A 34 -0.18 8.06 8.83
C HIS A 34 1.24 7.49 8.84
N ASP A 35 1.86 7.48 10.02
CA ASP A 35 3.22 6.99 10.25
C ASP A 35 3.47 5.52 9.84
N HIS A 36 2.40 4.73 9.80
CA HIS A 36 2.40 3.32 9.42
C HIS A 36 1.92 3.07 7.98
N MET A 37 1.81 4.12 7.16
CA MET A 37 1.61 3.98 5.71
C MET A 37 2.84 3.35 5.07
N ARG A 38 2.63 2.38 4.19
CA ARG A 38 3.69 1.59 3.54
C ARG A 38 3.41 1.41 2.06
N GLU A 39 4.44 0.99 1.32
CA GLU A 39 4.31 0.54 -0.06
C GLU A 39 4.75 -0.92 -0.23
N LEU A 40 4.03 -1.66 -1.07
CA LEU A 40 4.59 -2.83 -1.74
C LEU A 40 5.35 -2.38 -2.98
N ARG A 41 6.51 -3.00 -3.19
CA ARG A 41 7.45 -2.66 -4.25
C ARG A 41 7.53 -3.82 -5.23
N THR A 42 6.64 -3.79 -6.23
CA THR A 42 6.60 -4.81 -7.28
C THR A 42 7.43 -4.33 -8.48
N GLN A 43 8.27 -5.21 -9.01
CA GLN A 43 9.01 -4.97 -10.25
C GLN A 43 8.46 -5.89 -11.33
N HIS A 44 8.04 -5.34 -12.45
CA HIS A 44 7.55 -6.13 -13.58
C HIS A 44 8.19 -5.63 -14.88
N GLN A 45 9.02 -6.45 -15.52
CA GLN A 45 9.66 -6.15 -16.82
C GLN A 45 10.32 -4.76 -16.87
N GLY A 46 11.04 -4.37 -15.81
CA GLY A 46 11.70 -3.06 -15.74
C GLY A 46 10.81 -1.91 -15.24
N ARG A 47 9.50 -2.11 -15.09
CA ARG A 47 8.54 -1.11 -14.60
C ARG A 47 8.30 -1.28 -13.09
N PRO A 48 8.55 -0.24 -12.26
CA PRO A 48 8.26 -0.27 -10.84
C PRO A 48 6.77 0.03 -10.57
N TYR A 49 6.03 -0.98 -10.13
CA TYR A 49 4.68 -0.80 -9.59
C TYR A 49 4.75 -0.59 -8.08
N ARG A 50 3.93 0.32 -7.57
CA ARG A 50 3.79 0.58 -6.13
C ARG A 50 2.35 0.42 -5.72
N THR A 51 2.13 -0.28 -4.61
CA THR A 51 0.82 -0.39 -3.96
C THR A 51 0.92 0.22 -2.57
N LEU A 52 0.23 1.32 -2.33
CA LEU A 52 0.15 1.93 -1.00
C LEU A 52 -0.84 1.15 -0.14
N TYR A 53 -0.43 0.84 1.09
CA TYR A 53 -1.22 0.07 2.03
C TYR A 53 -0.92 0.47 3.47
N ALA A 54 -1.85 0.16 4.36
CA ALA A 54 -1.70 0.30 5.80
C ALA A 54 -2.33 -0.89 6.53
N PHE A 55 -1.85 -1.19 7.74
CA PHE A 55 -2.55 -2.12 8.63
C PHE A 55 -3.56 -1.34 9.45
N ASP A 56 -4.83 -1.75 9.39
CA ASP A 56 -5.86 -1.19 10.25
C ASP A 56 -5.69 -1.67 11.72
N PRO A 57 -6.44 -1.09 12.69
CA PRO A 57 -6.31 -1.47 14.10
C PRO A 57 -6.63 -2.94 14.40
N ARG A 58 -7.31 -3.64 13.48
CA ARG A 58 -7.62 -5.07 13.57
C ARG A 58 -6.50 -5.94 13.00
N ARG A 59 -5.37 -5.33 12.61
CA ARG A 59 -4.20 -5.96 11.98
C ARG A 59 -4.50 -6.53 10.58
N THR A 60 -5.49 -5.96 9.89
CA THR A 60 -5.77 -6.31 8.50
C THR A 60 -5.04 -5.34 7.58
N ALA A 61 -4.27 -5.86 6.63
CA ALA A 61 -3.66 -5.04 5.59
C ALA A 61 -4.74 -4.57 4.60
N ILE A 62 -4.81 -3.26 4.38
CA ILE A 62 -5.74 -2.63 3.44
C ILE A 62 -4.93 -2.05 2.29
N LEU A 63 -5.12 -2.59 1.09
CA LEU A 63 -4.53 -2.06 -0.14
C LEU A 63 -5.37 -0.87 -0.61
N LEU A 64 -4.77 0.31 -0.65
CA LEU A 64 -5.49 1.57 -0.85
C LEU A 64 -5.50 1.99 -2.32
N LEU A 65 -4.32 1.97 -2.96
CA LEU A 65 -4.17 2.27 -4.37
C LEU A 65 -2.88 1.64 -4.90
N ALA A 66 -2.85 1.40 -6.21
CA ALA A 66 -1.67 0.90 -6.91
C ALA A 66 -1.45 1.65 -8.22
N GLY A 67 -0.20 1.81 -8.64
CA GLY A 67 0.14 2.47 -9.89
C GLY A 67 1.55 2.13 -10.37
N ASP A 68 1.76 2.29 -11.68
CA ASP A 68 3.10 2.31 -12.27
C ASP A 68 3.77 3.65 -11.95
N LYS A 69 4.99 3.59 -11.41
CA LYS A 69 5.79 4.75 -11.02
C LYS A 69 6.82 5.15 -12.09
N THR A 70 6.82 4.49 -13.26
CA THR A 70 7.81 4.69 -14.34
C THR A 70 7.82 6.15 -14.79
N GLY A 71 8.97 6.82 -14.65
CA GLY A 71 9.18 8.19 -15.13
C GLY A 71 8.37 9.28 -14.42
N GLU A 72 7.71 8.95 -13.31
CA GLU A 72 6.86 9.89 -12.58
C GLU A 72 7.49 10.26 -11.23
N ASP A 73 8.20 11.38 -11.20
CA ASP A 73 8.88 11.88 -9.99
C ASP A 73 7.88 12.34 -8.92
N ARG A 74 6.74 12.89 -9.36
CA ARG A 74 5.67 13.38 -8.48
C ARG A 74 4.67 12.31 -8.05
N TRP A 75 4.94 11.04 -8.35
CA TRP A 75 4.02 9.95 -8.06
C TRP A 75 3.62 9.92 -6.58
N TYR A 76 4.58 10.13 -5.68
CA TYR A 76 4.30 10.17 -4.24
C TYR A 76 3.52 11.42 -3.82
N ASP A 77 3.87 12.59 -4.35
CA ASP A 77 3.17 13.85 -4.07
C ASP A 77 1.68 13.80 -4.43
N VAL A 78 1.35 13.04 -5.49
CA VAL A 78 -0.03 12.84 -5.95
C VAL A 78 -0.73 11.72 -5.19
N ASN A 79 -0.10 10.56 -5.05
CA ASN A 79 -0.78 9.36 -4.59
C ASN A 79 -0.84 9.23 -3.07
N VAL A 80 0.16 9.74 -2.33
CA VAL A 80 0.16 9.64 -0.86
C VAL A 80 -1.05 10.37 -0.24
N PRO A 81 -1.40 11.61 -0.63
CA PRO A 81 -2.62 12.26 -0.13
C PRO A 81 -3.91 11.51 -0.45
N ILE A 82 -3.97 10.79 -1.58
CA ILE A 82 -5.13 9.97 -1.97
C ILE A 82 -5.23 8.75 -1.06
N ALA A 83 -4.13 8.02 -0.85
CA ALA A 83 -4.10 6.88 0.07
C ALA A 83 -4.47 7.29 1.49
N ASP A 84 -3.95 8.43 1.95
CA ASP A 84 -4.29 9.02 3.24
C ASP A 84 -5.79 9.26 3.38
N LYS A 85 -6.44 9.81 2.35
CA LYS A 85 -7.89 10.03 2.36
C LYS A 85 -8.67 8.70 2.40
N LEU A 86 -8.29 7.74 1.56
CA LEU A 86 -8.93 6.42 1.51
C LEU A 86 -8.82 5.68 2.84
N TYR A 87 -7.67 5.80 3.51
CA TYR A 87 -7.47 5.15 4.80
C TYR A 87 -8.27 5.83 5.92
N ASP A 88 -8.38 7.16 5.94
CA ASP A 88 -9.31 7.86 6.84
C ASP A 88 -10.76 7.41 6.65
N GLU A 89 -11.20 7.28 5.39
CA GLU A 89 -12.54 6.78 5.07
C GLU A 89 -12.76 5.37 5.60
N HIS A 90 -11.78 4.47 5.41
CA HIS A 90 -11.80 3.12 5.98
C HIS A 90 -11.92 3.14 7.52
N LEU A 91 -11.08 3.91 8.21
CA LEU A 91 -11.13 4.02 9.67
C LEU A 91 -12.47 4.58 10.17
N ASN A 92 -13.04 5.54 9.46
CA ASN A 92 -14.35 6.10 9.80
C ASN A 92 -15.48 5.09 9.61
N LEU A 93 -15.41 4.24 8.58
CA LEU A 93 -16.37 3.15 8.38
C LEU A 93 -16.30 2.14 9.52
N LEU A 94 -15.09 1.69 9.89
CA LEU A 94 -14.92 0.74 10.99
C LEU A 94 -15.49 1.27 12.32
N LYS A 95 -15.29 2.56 12.63
CA LYS A 95 -15.87 3.20 13.82
C LYS A 95 -17.39 3.22 13.78
N LYS A 96 -17.98 3.52 12.61
CA LYS A 96 -19.45 3.53 12.43
C LYS A 96 -20.06 2.13 12.59
N GLU A 97 -19.32 1.11 12.16
CA GLU A 97 -19.72 -0.30 12.28
C GLU A 97 -19.43 -0.89 13.66
N GLY A 98 -18.78 -0.13 14.57
CA GLY A 98 -18.42 -0.61 15.91
C GLY A 98 -17.32 -1.68 15.90
N LEU A 99 -16.51 -1.73 14.85
CA LEU A 99 -15.43 -2.70 14.67
C LEU A 99 -14.10 -2.22 15.25
N ILE A 100 -13.98 -0.91 15.52
CA ILE A 100 -12.88 -0.25 16.26
C ILE A 100 -13.41 0.90 17.12
#